data_AF-A0AAW2XY34-F1
#
_entry.id   AF-A0AAW2XY34-F1
#
_cell.length_a   1.000
_cell.length_b   1.000
_cell.length_c   1.000
_cell.angle_alpha   90.00
_cell.angle_beta   90.00
_cell.angle_gamma   90.00
#
_symmetry.space_group_name_H-M   'P 1'
#
loop_
_entity.id
_entity.type
_entity.pdbx_description
1 polymer ?
#
loop_
_entity_poly.entity_id
_entity_poly.type
_entity_poly.pdbx_seq_one_letter_code
_entity_poly.pdbx_strand_id
1 'polypeptide(L)' 'MADELPMNCRTLAIAEYDGTSDPMEHLSRFENATLLHRYTDGIKCRVFVTTFARAAQ' A
#
# COMPACT_ATOMS: atom_id res chain seq x y z
N MET A 1 6.92 9.92 18.21
CA MET A 1 8.09 9.63 17.35
C MET A 1 7.52 9.29 15.98
N ALA A 2 7.62 10.20 15.01
CA ALA A 2 7.17 9.93 13.66
C ALA A 2 8.20 8.98 13.06
N ASP A 3 7.82 7.72 12.87
CA ASP A 3 8.60 6.74 12.14
C ASP A 3 8.72 7.27 10.70
N GLU A 4 9.82 7.92 10.34
CA GLU A 4 9.95 8.50 9.00
C GLU A 4 9.91 7.37 7.97
N LEU A 5 9.07 7.52 6.94
CA LEU A 5 9.06 6.56 5.83
C LEU A 5 10.49 6.50 5.28
N PRO A 6 11.16 5.34 5.33
CA PRO A 6 12.51 5.27 4.81
C PRO A 6 12.44 5.59 3.32
N MET A 7 13.31 6.48 2.83
CA MET A 7 13.30 6.99 1.44
C MET A 7 13.34 5.87 0.37
N ASN A 8 13.66 4.65 0.77
CA ASN A 8 13.67 3.45 -0.05
C ASN A 8 12.40 2.60 0.05
N CYS A 9 11.29 3.10 0.63
CA CYS A 9 9.96 2.51 0.50
C CYS A 9 9.59 2.54 -0.98
N ARG A 10 10.07 1.53 -1.70
CA ARG A 10 9.75 1.30 -3.09
C ARG A 10 8.23 1.25 -3.16
N THR A 11 7.67 2.06 -4.03
CA THR A 11 6.27 1.95 -4.44
C THR A 11 6.00 0.47 -4.65
N LEU A 12 5.08 -0.09 -3.87
CA LEU A 12 4.71 -1.49 -4.00
C LEU A 12 4.21 -1.64 -5.45
N ALA A 13 4.82 -2.53 -6.22
CA ALA A 13 4.42 -2.81 -7.59
C ALA A 13 3.13 -3.64 -7.61
N ILE A 14 2.09 -3.14 -6.94
CA ILE A 14 0.75 -3.70 -6.91
C ILE A 14 -0.14 -2.86 -7.84
N ALA A 15 -1.12 -3.51 -8.46
CA ALA A 15 -2.09 -2.80 -9.28
C ALA A 15 -2.83 -1.76 -8.43
N GLU A 16 -2.96 -0.55 -8.97
CA GLU A 16 -3.73 0.52 -8.34
C GLU A 16 -5.20 0.11 -8.20
N TYR A 17 -5.82 0.50 -7.09
CA TYR A 17 -7.25 0.33 -6.86
C TYR A 17 -8.01 1.49 -7.47
N ASP A 18 -8.77 1.22 -8.51
CA ASP A 18 -9.55 2.21 -9.25
C ASP A 18 -10.98 2.40 -8.70
N GLY A 19 -11.38 1.62 -7.68
CA GLY A 19 -12.72 1.66 -7.10
C GLY A 19 -13.72 0.70 -7.75
N THR A 20 -13.40 0.07 -8.89
CA THR A 20 -14.25 -0.96 -9.52
C THR A 20 -13.74 -2.38 -9.33
N SER A 21 -12.44 -2.53 -9.06
CA SER A 21 -11.81 -3.81 -8.71
C SER A 21 -12.31 -4.36 -7.36
N ASP A 22 -12.15 -5.67 -7.13
CA ASP A 22 -12.56 -6.29 -5.86
C ASP A 22 -11.72 -5.76 -4.67
N PRO A 23 -12.35 -5.21 -3.62
CA PRO A 23 -11.64 -4.60 -2.50
C PRO A 23 -10.91 -5.63 -1.64
N MET A 24 -11.39 -6.87 -1.55
CA MET A 24 -10.74 -7.92 -0.75
C MET A 24 -9.47 -8.42 -1.45
N GLU A 25 -9.51 -8.57 -2.77
CA GLU A 25 -8.35 -8.88 -3.60
C GLU A 25 -7.30 -7.78 -3.49
N HIS A 26 -7.71 -6.51 -3.52
CA HIS A 26 -6.80 -5.39 -3.32
C HIS A 26 -6.11 -5.44 -1.95
N LEU A 27 -6.88 -5.65 -0.87
CA LEU A 27 -6.34 -5.79 0.48
C LEU A 27 -5.37 -6.97 0.56
N SER A 28 -5.71 -8.13 0.01
CA SER A 28 -4.85 -9.31 0.02
C SER A 28 -3.51 -9.05 -0.70
N ARG A 29 -3.54 -8.39 -1.86
CA ARG A 29 -2.32 -7.98 -2.59
C ARG A 29 -1.47 -7.02 -1.78
N PHE A 30 -2.11 -6.04 -1.15
CA PHE A 30 -1.42 -5.07 -0.29
C PHE A 30 -0.77 -5.74 0.93
N GLU A 31 -1.50 -6.61 1.64
CA GLU A 31 -0.97 -7.35 2.80
C GLU A 31 0.20 -8.25 2.41
N ASN A 32 0.09 -8.98 1.30
CA ASN A 32 1.17 -9.85 0.82
C ASN A 32 2.43 -9.05 0.47
N ALA A 33 2.26 -7.93 -0.25
CA ALA A 33 3.38 -7.08 -0.65
C ALA A 33 4.05 -6.42 0.57
N THR A 34 3.26 -5.90 1.52
CA THR A 34 3.81 -5.29 2.75
C THR A 34 4.45 -6.31 3.68
N LEU A 35 3.96 -7.55 3.72
CA LEU A 35 4.57 -8.66 4.45
C LEU A 35 5.94 -9.02 3.87
N LEU A 36 6.06 -9.14 2.55
CA LEU A 36 7.32 -9.44 1.86
C LEU A 36 8.40 -8.40 2.17
N HIS A 37 8.01 -7.12 2.22
CA HIS A 37 8.90 -6.02 2.55
C HIS A 37 9.04 -5.75 4.06
N ARG A 38 8.37 -6.54 4.91
CA ARG A 38 8.39 -6.42 6.39
C ARG A 38 8.02 -5.03 6.87
N TYR A 39 7.04 -4.40 6.23
CA TYR A 39 6.56 -3.08 6.63
C TYR A 39 5.84 -3.16 7.97
N THR A 40 6.17 -2.23 8.86
CA THR A 40 5.45 -2.00 10.12
C THR A 40 4.07 -1.41 9.84
N ASP A 41 3.13 -1.51 10.78
CA ASP A 41 1.78 -0.99 10.57
C ASP A 41 1.77 0.53 10.32
N GLY A 42 2.69 1.28 10.94
CA GLY A 42 2.88 2.71 10.66
C GLY A 42 3.30 2.99 9.21
N ILE A 43 4.17 2.15 8.63
CA ILE A 43 4.53 2.23 7.21
C ILE A 43 3.34 1.84 6.34
N LYS A 44 2.66 0.71 6.64
CA LYS A 44 1.48 0.24 5.91
C LYS A 44 0.42 1.33 5.76
N CYS A 45 0.03 2.00 6.85
CA CYS A 45 -0.99 3.06 6.79
C CYS A 45 -0.62 4.19 5.82
N ARG A 46 0.67 4.55 5.73
CA ARG A 46 1.12 5.63 4.85
C ARG A 46 1.32 5.20 3.40
N VAL A 47 1.65 3.95 3.14
CA VAL A 47 1.77 3.44 1.76
C VAL A 47 0.43 2.98 1.20
N PHE A 48 -0.56 2.67 2.05
CA PHE A 48 -1.89 2.27 1.59
C PHE A 48 -2.57 3.36 0.76
N VAL A 49 -2.44 4.63 1.13
CA VAL A 49 -3.04 5.73 0.35
C VAL A 49 -2.43 5.88 -1.04
N THR A 50 -1.23 5.33 -1.28
CA THR A 50 -0.56 5.37 -2.58
C THR A 50 -0.98 4.21 -3.49
N THR A 51 -1.83 3.29 -3.02
CA THR A 51 -2.32 2.16 -3.82
C THR A 51 -3.63 2.46 -4.50
N PHE A 52 -4.25 3.61 -4.23
CA PHE A 52 -5.44 4.09 -4.94
C PHE A 52 -5.03 4.78 -6.24
N ALA A 53 -5.73 4.46 -7.32
CA ALA A 53 -5.64 5.21 -8.55
C ALA A 53 -6.12 6.64 -8.30
N ARG A 54 -5.67 7.61 -9.10
CA ARG A 54 -6.05 9.03 -8.96
C ARG A 54 -7.56 9.29 -8.92
N ALA A 55 -8.38 8.43 -9.53
CA ALA A 55 -9.84 8.53 -9.51
C ALA A 55 -10.49 8.02 -8.21
N ALA A 56 -9.75 7.26 -7.40
CA ALA A 56 -10.17 6.63 -6.16
C ALA A 56 -9.45 7.21 -4.91
N GLN A 57 -8.61 8.23 -5.09
CA GLN A 57 -8.00 9.04 -4.03
C GLN A 57 -8.92 10.19 -3.63
#